data_AF-A0A538TMN5-F1
#
_entry.id   AF-A0A538TMN5-F1
#
_cell.length_a   1.000
_cell.length_b   1.000
_cell.length_c   1.000
_cell.angle_alpha   90.00
_cell.angle_beta   90.00
_cell.angle_gamma   90.00
#
_symmetry.space_group_name_H-M   'P 1'
#
loop_
_entity.id
_entity.type
_entity.pdbx_description
1 polymer ?
#
loop_
_entity_poly.entity_id
_entity_poly.type
_entity_poly.pdbx_seq_one_letter_code
_entity_poly.pdbx_strand_id
1 'polypeptide(L)' 'MDVIRFWKDPEYRARTGEGPENPAGVIELSDDQLKKASGVATVASTTCMCCTDTSRFRRCCP' A
#
# COMPACT_ATOMS: atom_id res chain seq x y z
N MET A 1 -2.82 16.55 -15.04
CA MET A 1 -3.71 15.62 -14.32
C MET A 1 -2.89 14.91 -13.25
N ASP A 2 -3.35 14.90 -12.01
CA ASP A 2 -2.72 14.15 -10.92
C ASP A 2 -3.26 12.71 -10.92
N VAL A 3 -2.54 11.81 -11.60
CA VAL A 3 -2.97 10.41 -11.82
C VAL A 3 -3.04 9.65 -10.49
N ILE A 4 -2.07 9.89 -9.59
CA ILE A 4 -2.03 9.22 -8.29
C ILE A 4 -3.23 9.64 -7.46
N ARG A 5 -3.50 10.94 -7.38
CA ARG A 5 -4.65 11.45 -6.65
C ARG A 5 -5.97 11.01 -7.27
N PHE A 6 -6.08 11.01 -8.61
CA PHE A 6 -7.26 10.50 -9.30
C PHE A 6 -7.58 9.05 -8.94
N TRP A 7 -6.55 8.20 -8.78
CA TRP A 7 -6.78 6.80 -8.43
C TRP A 7 -6.93 6.54 -6.92
N LYS A 8 -6.38 7.41 -6.05
CA LYS A 8 -6.39 7.25 -4.59
C LYS A 8 -7.49 8.03 -3.84
N ASP A 9 -7.99 9.13 -4.39
CA ASP A 9 -8.98 10.02 -3.76
C ASP A 9 -10.34 9.90 -4.47
N PRO A 10 -11.34 9.23 -3.83
CA PRO A 10 -12.66 9.03 -4.43
C PRO A 10 -13.41 10.33 -4.70
N GLU A 11 -13.25 11.34 -3.86
CA GLU A 11 -13.92 12.63 -4.03
C GLU A 11 -13.32 13.40 -5.20
N TYR A 12 -11.99 13.36 -5.33
CA TYR A 12 -11.31 13.93 -6.48
C TYR A 12 -11.70 13.22 -7.78
N ARG A 13 -11.80 11.88 -7.77
CA ARG A 13 -12.30 11.12 -8.93
C ARG A 13 -13.73 11.53 -9.30
N ALA A 14 -14.63 11.58 -8.33
CA ALA A 14 -16.04 11.90 -8.54
C ALA A 14 -16.24 13.31 -9.13
N ARG A 15 -15.42 14.29 -8.75
CA ARG A 15 -15.46 15.64 -9.32
C ARG A 15 -14.81 15.75 -10.70
N THR A 16 -13.82 14.91 -10.99
CA THR A 16 -13.00 15.03 -12.21
C THR A 16 -13.64 14.31 -13.41
N GLY A 17 -14.51 13.32 -13.18
CA GLY A 17 -15.22 12.62 -14.24
C GLY A 17 -14.35 11.59 -14.96
N GLU A 18 -14.31 11.63 -16.29
CA GLU A 18 -13.48 10.73 -17.09
C GLU A 18 -12.00 11.06 -16.88
N GLY A 19 -11.21 10.03 -16.59
CA GLY A 19 -9.83 10.18 -16.16
C GLY A 19 -8.85 9.35 -16.98
N PRO A 20 -7.57 9.46 -16.65
CA PRO A 20 -6.53 8.66 -17.28
C PRO A 20 -6.78 7.18 -17.01
N GLU A 21 -6.32 6.32 -17.92
CA GLU A 21 -6.39 4.87 -17.76
C GLU A 21 -5.82 4.42 -16.41
N ASN A 22 -6.39 3.37 -15.83
CA ASN A 22 -5.94 2.85 -14.54
C ASN A 22 -4.55 2.23 -14.70
N PRO A 23 -3.51 2.75 -14.02
CA PRO A 23 -2.17 2.19 -14.12
C PRO A 23 -2.03 0.84 -13.41
N ALA A 24 -3.03 0.41 -12.63
CA ALA A 24 -3.00 -0.90 -11.98
C ALA A 24 -3.15 -2.04 -13.00
N GLY A 25 -2.32 -3.07 -12.88
CA GLY A 25 -2.37 -4.25 -13.75
C GLY A 25 -1.74 -4.06 -15.14
N VAL A 26 -1.19 -2.88 -15.46
CA VAL A 26 -0.46 -2.64 -16.72
C VAL A 26 0.80 -3.50 -16.81
N ILE A 27 1.40 -3.84 -15.67
CA ILE A 27 2.55 -4.73 -15.58
C ILE A 27 2.17 -5.89 -14.65
N GLU A 28 2.05 -7.07 -15.24
CA GLU A 28 1.97 -8.33 -14.49
C GLU A 28 3.36 -8.67 -13.94
N LEU A 29 3.49 -8.67 -12.62
CA LEU A 29 4.70 -9.09 -11.94
C LEU A 29 4.54 -10.55 -11.51
N SER A 30 5.52 -11.40 -11.86
CA SER A 30 5.60 -12.72 -11.22
C SER A 30 5.86 -12.56 -9.72
N ASP A 31 5.51 -13.57 -8.93
CA ASP A 31 5.75 -13.58 -7.48
C ASP A 31 7.19 -13.20 -7.12
N ASP A 32 8.17 -13.66 -7.90
CA ASP A 32 9.58 -13.36 -7.68
C ASP A 32 9.94 -11.90 -8.00
N GLN A 33 9.31 -11.31 -9.02
CA GLN A 33 9.48 -9.88 -9.32
C GLN A 33 8.78 -9.02 -8.27
N LEU A 34 7.61 -9.44 -7.80
CA LEU A 34 6.88 -8.75 -6.73
C LEU A 34 7.67 -8.78 -5.40
N LYS A 35 8.26 -9.92 -5.05
CA LYS A 35 9.14 -10.05 -3.86
C LYS A 35 10.34 -9.10 -3.97
N LYS A 36 10.96 -8.98 -5.14
CA LYS A 36 12.09 -8.05 -5.36
C LYS A 36 11.65 -6.58 -5.32
N ALA A 37 10.52 -6.26 -5.94
CA ALA A 37 9.99 -4.89 -6.03
C ALA A 37 9.44 -4.37 -4.70
N SER A 38 8.89 -5.25 -3.86
CA SER A 38 8.28 -4.87 -2.58
C SER A 38 9.29 -4.42 -1.51
N GLY A 39 10.60 -4.56 -1.76
CA GLY A 39 11.62 -4.25 -0.76
C GLY A 39 11.60 -5.18 0.46
N VAL A 40 10.76 -6.22 0.46
CA VAL A 40 10.68 -7.27 1.48
C VAL A 40 11.84 -8.25 1.29
N ALA A 41 13.07 -7.73 1.29
CA ALA A 41 14.29 -8.51 1.48
C ALA A 41 14.64 -8.64 2.97
N THR A 42 14.03 -7.80 3.82
CA THR A 42 14.11 -7.91 5.28
C THR A 42 12.92 -8.70 5.78
N VAL A 43 13.23 -9.64 6.68
CA VAL A 43 12.32 -10.49 7.48
C VAL A 43 10.89 -9.98 7.47
N ALA A 44 9.94 -10.83 7.06
CA ALA A 44 8.52 -10.57 7.22
C ALA A 44 8.28 -10.07 8.65
N SER A 45 8.12 -8.75 8.79
CA SER A 45 7.81 -8.16 10.07
C SER A 45 6.37 -8.55 10.31
N THR A 46 6.17 -9.69 10.97
CA THR A 46 4.90 -10.04 11.57
C THR A 46 4.62 -8.93 12.56
N THR A 47 3.87 -7.93 12.11
CA THR A 47 3.34 -6.89 12.97
C THR A 47 2.35 -7.59 13.88
N CYS A 48 2.84 -8.16 14.98
CA CYS A 48 1.99 -8.50 16.10
C CYS A 48 1.27 -7.19 16.42
N MET A 49 -0.04 -7.12 16.18
CA MET A 49 -0.80 -5.87 16.27
C MET A 49 -0.59 -5.17 17.62
N CYS A 50 -0.32 -5.96 18.67
CA CYS A 50 0.01 -5.50 20.02
C CYS A 50 1.30 -4.65 20.11
N CYS A 51 2.24 -4.80 19.18
CA CYS A 51 3.57 -4.18 19.25
C CYS A 51 3.82 -3.12 18.17
N THR A 52 2.94 -3.03 17.16
CA THR A 52 2.98 -1.97 16.14
C THR A 52 1.95 -0.86 16.38
N ASP A 53 1.07 -1.02 17.36
CA ASP A 53 0.17 0.04 17.79
C ASP A 53 0.92 1.05 18.69
N THR A 54 1.29 2.19 18.11
CA THR A 54 1.91 3.30 18.84
C THR A 54 0.96 3.99 19.83
N SER A 55 -0.34 3.66 19.80
CA SER A 55 -1.33 4.20 20.75
C SER A 55 -1.29 3.52 22.12
N ARG A 56 -0.62 2.36 22.25
CA ARG A 56 -0.53 1.61 23.51
C ARG A 56 0.93 1.31 23.86
N PHE A 57 1.60 2.31 24.45
CA PHE A 57 3.00 2.26 24.87
C PHE A 57 3.34 1.20 25.96
N ARG A 58 2.47 0.25 26.30
CA ARG A 58 2.74 -0.65 27.43
C ARG A 58 2.31 -2.09 27.19
N ARG A 59 3.35 -2.94 27.29
CA ARG A 59 3.37 -4.38 27.60
C ARG A 59 3.09 -5.32 26.43
N CYS A 60 4.05 -5.39 25.50
CA CYS A 60 4.26 -6.65 24.79
C CYS A 60 5.01 -7.62 25.72
N CYS A 61 4.22 -8.48 26.39
CA CYS A 61 4.56 -9.68 27.15
C CYS A 61 5.31 -9.52 28.51
N PRO A 62 5.12 -10.48 29.45
CA PRO A 62 6.01 -10.64 30.61
C PRO A 62 7.42 -11.06 30.21
#